data_AF-A0A6P0B139-F1
#
_entry.id   AF-A0A6P0B139-F1
#
_cell.length_a   1.000
_cell.length_b   1.000
_cell.length_c   1.000
_cell.angle_alpha   90.00
_cell.angle_beta   90.00
_cell.angle_gamma   90.00
#
_symmetry.space_group_name_H-M   'P 1'
#
loop_
_entity.id
_entity.type
_entity.pdbx_description
1 polymer ?
#
loop_
_entity_poly.entity_id
_entity_poly.type
_entity_poly.pdbx_seq_one_letter_code
_entity_poly.pdbx_strand_id
1 'polypeptide(L)'
;MTTETTVVTGNARRHATQSHEPRWPVILMTPDVSEAPDAPTETEYVVRVNYADAIAEAGGIPLILPYNTRNLASALALADGIVLTGARPGIEVTGARRQFEIQLVEQALKTGKPLLGICHGMQLIGECLGGKFQTEPPAAAVSHIPQDIPDVLAHEIIVEQGSVLTDWVGKGPARVNSLHRHALADQGRFRVAARAPDGTIEAFEGETDGFCLGIQWHPEYRLSELDRNIMRAFVDRSAEAAVRKARSASPAGSNRVRKRLAQLKLALPEVSSPPGAFSGAVRTGNVVTVSGQVPLQDGVVRRTGHLGACVSIEEGRECARWALLNALAQLEGAAGGFDNILGFVRLAGYVAADAAFERHGAVMDGASELLRELFPDRWAHARIAIGVTSLPRGVPVEVELTAVVGDEA
;
A
#
# COMPACT_ATOMS: atom_id res chain seq x y z
N MET A 1 46.38 -3.40 54.53
CA MET A 1 46.41 -2.22 53.64
C MET A 1 45.77 -2.62 52.33
N THR A 2 44.53 -2.21 52.19
CA THR A 2 43.57 -2.53 51.13
C THR A 2 43.80 -1.61 49.93
N THR A 3 44.08 -2.17 48.76
CA THR A 3 44.10 -1.40 47.50
C THR A 3 42.75 -1.54 46.80
N GLU A 4 42.11 -0.40 46.62
CA GLU A 4 40.84 -0.19 45.92
C GLU A 4 40.90 -0.67 44.47
N THR A 5 39.79 -1.20 43.96
CA THR A 5 39.54 -1.28 42.53
C THR A 5 38.11 -0.81 42.26
N THR A 6 38.02 0.43 41.83
CA THR A 6 36.79 1.13 41.45
C THR A 6 36.25 0.52 40.16
N VAL A 7 35.07 -0.10 40.21
CA VAL A 7 34.33 -0.54 39.03
C VAL A 7 33.53 0.65 38.49
N VAL A 8 33.96 1.21 37.36
CA VAL A 8 33.17 2.19 36.61
C VAL A 8 32.29 1.44 35.62
N THR A 9 30.99 1.37 35.91
CA THR A 9 29.98 0.86 34.99
C THR A 9 29.61 1.93 33.96
N GLY A 10 30.28 1.91 32.81
CA GLY A 10 29.91 2.72 31.64
C GLY A 10 28.77 2.08 30.86
N ASN A 11 27.54 2.55 31.09
CA ASN A 11 26.34 2.11 30.39
C ASN A 11 26.23 2.83 29.03
N ALA A 12 26.94 2.33 28.01
CA ALA A 12 26.78 2.80 26.64
C ALA A 12 25.58 2.11 25.98
N ARG A 13 24.39 2.71 26.12
CA ARG A 13 23.24 2.39 25.27
C ARG A 13 23.59 2.77 23.84
N ARG A 14 24.03 1.78 23.05
CA ARG A 14 24.07 1.89 21.60
C ARG A 14 22.62 2.03 21.12
N HIS A 15 22.26 3.22 20.63
CA HIS A 15 21.09 3.37 19.78
C HIS A 15 21.32 2.47 18.56
N ALA A 16 20.68 1.30 18.56
CA ALA A 16 20.49 0.52 17.35
C ALA A 16 19.68 1.41 16.40
N THR A 17 20.33 1.93 15.37
CA THR A 17 19.66 2.43 14.18
C THR A 17 18.74 1.32 13.69
N GLN A 18 17.43 1.54 13.74
CA GLN A 18 16.44 0.66 13.12
C GLN A 18 16.83 0.51 11.64
N SER A 19 17.45 -0.60 11.30
CA SER A 19 17.58 -1.03 9.91
C SER A 19 16.18 -1.43 9.48
N HIS A 20 15.46 -0.57 8.77
CA HIS A 20 14.26 -0.98 8.06
C HIS A 20 14.68 -2.14 7.15
N GLU A 21 14.16 -3.34 7.42
CA GLU A 21 14.27 -4.42 6.46
C GLU A 21 13.62 -3.94 5.16
N PRO A 22 14.27 -4.13 3.99
CA PRO A 22 13.70 -3.68 2.74
C PRO A 22 12.39 -4.45 2.51
N ARG A 23 11.25 -3.74 2.51
CA ARG A 23 9.97 -4.30 2.10
C ARG A 23 10.07 -4.66 0.62
N TRP A 24 9.93 -5.94 0.30
CA TRP A 24 9.96 -6.39 -1.10
C TRP A 24 8.65 -5.98 -1.78
N PRO A 25 8.69 -5.22 -2.90
CA PRO A 25 7.48 -4.75 -3.56
C PRO A 25 6.71 -5.92 -4.19
N VAL A 26 5.39 -5.92 -4.03
CA VAL A 26 4.52 -6.91 -4.66
C VAL A 26 4.27 -6.51 -6.12
N ILE A 27 4.64 -7.39 -7.05
CA ILE A 27 4.48 -7.16 -8.49
C ILE A 27 3.44 -8.12 -9.04
N LEU A 28 2.33 -7.59 -9.54
CA LEU A 28 1.33 -8.38 -10.24
C LEU A 28 1.77 -8.62 -11.68
N MET A 29 1.61 -9.84 -12.18
CA MET A 29 1.87 -10.20 -13.58
C MET A 29 0.64 -10.82 -14.23
N THR A 30 0.31 -10.37 -15.45
CA THR A 30 -0.83 -10.91 -16.20
C THR A 30 -0.45 -12.28 -16.79
N PRO A 31 -1.23 -13.35 -16.53
CA PRO A 31 -1.03 -14.62 -17.21
C PRO A 31 -1.55 -14.57 -18.66
N ASP A 32 -1.23 -15.59 -19.45
CA ASP A 32 -1.98 -16.00 -20.63
C ASP A 32 -2.98 -17.10 -20.26
N VAL A 33 -3.86 -17.46 -21.18
CA VAL A 33 -4.79 -18.59 -21.01
C VAL A 33 -4.43 -19.74 -21.94
N SER A 34 -4.35 -20.94 -21.38
CA SER A 34 -4.21 -22.18 -22.13
C SER A 34 -5.53 -22.95 -22.07
N GLU A 35 -6.09 -23.24 -23.24
CA GLU A 35 -7.28 -24.09 -23.38
C GLU A 35 -6.83 -25.42 -23.99
N ALA A 36 -7.11 -26.52 -23.28
CA ALA A 36 -6.90 -27.86 -23.81
C ALA A 36 -7.98 -28.14 -24.88
N PRO A 37 -7.62 -28.45 -26.14
CA PRO A 37 -8.60 -28.67 -27.21
C PRO A 37 -9.61 -29.79 -26.91
N ASP A 38 -9.20 -30.76 -26.09
CA ASP A 38 -9.97 -31.93 -25.65
C ASP A 38 -10.70 -31.72 -24.32
N ALA A 39 -10.40 -30.64 -23.58
CA ALA A 39 -11.04 -30.31 -22.31
C ALA A 39 -11.22 -28.78 -22.15
N PRO A 40 -12.10 -28.14 -22.96
CA PRO A 40 -12.24 -26.69 -22.98
C PRO A 40 -12.77 -26.09 -21.66
N THR A 41 -13.34 -26.91 -20.77
CA THR A 41 -13.78 -26.49 -19.43
C THR A 41 -12.66 -26.47 -18.40
N GLU A 42 -11.51 -27.06 -18.70
CA GLU A 42 -10.31 -27.12 -17.85
C GLU A 42 -9.30 -26.07 -18.33
N THR A 43 -9.73 -24.80 -18.33
CA THR A 43 -8.91 -23.67 -18.78
C THR A 43 -7.85 -23.31 -17.73
N GLU A 44 -6.60 -23.18 -18.16
CA GLU A 44 -5.47 -22.88 -17.27
C GLU A 44 -4.93 -21.47 -17.47
N TYR A 45 -4.53 -20.83 -16.37
CA TYR A 45 -3.66 -19.66 -16.44
C TYR A 45 -2.20 -20.11 -16.57
N VAL A 46 -1.51 -19.60 -17.58
CA VAL A 46 -0.11 -19.92 -17.85
C VAL A 46 0.72 -18.66 -17.91
N VAL A 47 1.89 -18.67 -17.27
CA VAL A 47 2.87 -17.59 -17.37
C VAL A 47 4.25 -18.21 -17.47
N ARG A 48 5.12 -17.65 -18.31
CA ARG A 48 6.51 -18.12 -18.41
C ARG A 48 7.23 -17.84 -17.09
N VAL A 49 7.95 -18.84 -16.58
CA VAL A 49 8.76 -18.72 -15.36
C VAL A 49 9.76 -17.56 -15.43
N ASN A 50 10.25 -17.24 -16.63
CA ASN A 50 11.16 -16.12 -16.90
C ASN A 50 10.67 -14.78 -16.32
N TYR A 51 9.36 -14.49 -16.38
CA TYR A 51 8.82 -13.25 -15.80
C TYR A 51 8.94 -13.26 -14.27
N ALA A 52 8.52 -14.36 -13.64
CA ALA A 52 8.58 -14.51 -12.19
C ALA A 52 10.03 -14.46 -11.68
N ASP A 53 10.94 -15.18 -12.32
CA ASP A 53 12.36 -15.20 -11.98
C ASP A 53 13.00 -13.83 -12.14
N ALA A 54 12.70 -13.11 -13.22
CA ALA A 54 13.26 -11.79 -13.47
C ALA A 54 12.78 -10.75 -12.45
N ILE A 55 11.51 -10.83 -12.01
CA ILE A 55 10.98 -10.01 -10.91
C ILE A 55 11.66 -10.37 -9.58
N ALA A 56 11.77 -11.67 -9.28
CA ALA A 56 12.37 -12.16 -8.03
C ALA A 56 13.86 -11.80 -7.93
N GLU A 57 14.62 -11.98 -9.01
CA GLU A 57 16.04 -11.59 -9.07
C GLU A 57 16.23 -10.07 -8.88
N ALA A 58 15.28 -9.26 -9.36
CA ALA A 58 15.25 -7.82 -9.17
C ALA A 58 14.81 -7.40 -7.75
N GLY A 59 14.43 -8.34 -6.87
CA GLY A 59 14.03 -8.07 -5.49
C GLY A 59 12.53 -7.83 -5.27
N GLY A 60 11.68 -8.19 -6.23
CA GLY A 60 10.23 -8.11 -6.12
C GLY A 60 9.58 -9.45 -5.75
N ILE A 61 8.32 -9.40 -5.31
CA ILE A 61 7.48 -10.59 -5.09
C ILE A 61 6.54 -10.75 -6.30
N PRO A 62 6.77 -11.71 -7.20
CA PRO A 62 5.89 -11.94 -8.35
C PRO A 62 4.60 -12.66 -7.92
N LEU A 63 3.45 -12.13 -8.32
CA LEU A 63 2.14 -12.77 -8.12
C LEU A 63 1.36 -12.79 -9.44
N ILE A 64 0.83 -13.95 -9.80
CA ILE A 64 -0.06 -14.08 -10.96
C ILE A 64 -1.38 -13.38 -10.64
N LEU A 65 -1.88 -12.60 -11.59
CA LEU A 65 -3.16 -11.88 -11.49
C LEU A 65 -4.22 -12.54 -12.40
N PRO A 66 -5.11 -13.38 -11.86
CA PRO A 66 -6.22 -13.95 -12.62
C PRO A 66 -7.17 -12.87 -13.15
N TYR A 67 -7.89 -13.17 -14.24
CA TYR A 67 -8.81 -12.24 -14.86
C TYR A 67 -10.09 -12.10 -14.04
N ASN A 68 -10.08 -11.19 -13.07
CA ASN A 68 -11.25 -10.86 -12.26
C ASN A 68 -11.41 -9.35 -12.12
N THR A 69 -12.36 -8.80 -12.85
CA THR A 69 -12.63 -7.35 -12.85
C THR A 69 -13.39 -6.89 -11.60
N ARG A 70 -14.12 -7.78 -10.92
CA ARG A 70 -14.94 -7.43 -9.74
C ARG A 70 -14.12 -6.98 -8.54
N ASN A 71 -12.92 -7.50 -8.38
CA ASN A 71 -12.02 -7.21 -7.26
C ASN A 71 -10.70 -6.56 -7.71
N LEU A 72 -10.65 -6.02 -8.94
CA LEU A 72 -9.46 -5.42 -9.53
C LEU A 72 -8.88 -4.29 -8.67
N ALA A 73 -9.74 -3.40 -8.15
CA ALA A 73 -9.32 -2.32 -7.26
C ALA A 73 -8.63 -2.83 -5.98
N SER A 74 -9.13 -3.93 -5.40
CA SER A 74 -8.53 -4.56 -4.23
C SER A 74 -7.20 -5.23 -4.56
N ALA A 75 -7.09 -5.91 -5.71
CA ALA A 75 -5.83 -6.47 -6.17
C ALA A 75 -4.77 -5.38 -6.39
N LEU A 76 -5.15 -4.27 -7.03
CA LEU A 76 -4.29 -3.10 -7.23
C LEU A 76 -3.91 -2.39 -5.93
N ALA A 77 -4.72 -2.51 -4.88
CA ALA A 77 -4.38 -1.98 -3.56
C ALA A 77 -3.23 -2.75 -2.89
N LEU A 78 -3.14 -4.06 -3.15
CA LEU A 78 -2.08 -4.94 -2.64
C LEU A 78 -0.78 -4.84 -3.44
N ALA A 79 -0.86 -4.48 -4.72
CA ALA A 79 0.29 -4.38 -5.60
C ALA A 79 1.10 -3.10 -5.38
N ASP A 80 2.41 -3.17 -5.56
CA ASP A 80 3.31 -2.02 -5.62
C ASP A 80 3.68 -1.68 -7.08
N GLY A 81 3.58 -2.65 -7.99
CA GLY A 81 3.73 -2.47 -9.45
C GLY A 81 3.03 -3.58 -10.24
N ILE A 82 2.91 -3.39 -11.57
CA ILE A 82 2.26 -4.35 -12.48
C ILE A 82 3.12 -4.57 -13.72
N VAL A 83 3.28 -5.84 -14.11
CA VAL A 83 3.85 -6.26 -15.39
C VAL A 83 2.75 -6.84 -16.28
N LEU A 84 2.52 -6.21 -17.44
CA LEU A 84 1.74 -6.82 -18.51
C LEU A 84 2.67 -7.67 -19.37
N THR A 85 2.42 -8.98 -19.38
CA THR A 85 3.29 -9.93 -20.05
C THR A 85 3.05 -9.95 -21.56
N GLY A 86 4.04 -10.45 -22.30
CA GLY A 86 3.89 -10.79 -23.71
C GLY A 86 2.93 -11.97 -23.92
N ALA A 87 2.48 -12.13 -25.17
CA ALA A 87 1.68 -13.28 -25.59
C ALA A 87 2.57 -14.46 -26.02
N ARG A 88 1.93 -15.58 -26.36
CA ARG A 88 2.58 -16.60 -27.18
C ARG A 88 2.96 -16.03 -28.56
N PRO A 89 4.12 -16.42 -29.12
CA PRO A 89 4.60 -15.93 -30.40
C PRO A 89 3.52 -16.02 -31.49
N GLY A 90 3.25 -14.92 -32.17
CA GLY A 90 2.36 -14.91 -33.33
C GLY A 90 0.86 -15.07 -33.04
N ILE A 91 0.45 -15.05 -31.78
CA ILE A 91 -0.95 -15.07 -31.37
C ILE A 91 -1.39 -13.64 -31.02
N GLU A 92 -2.45 -13.18 -31.67
CA GLU A 92 -3.13 -11.94 -31.27
C GLU A 92 -3.93 -12.18 -29.99
N VAL A 93 -3.70 -11.36 -28.98
CA VAL A 93 -4.43 -11.45 -27.72
C VAL A 93 -5.80 -10.82 -27.89
N THR A 94 -6.84 -11.64 -27.73
CA THR A 94 -8.24 -11.23 -27.89
C THR A 94 -9.07 -11.67 -26.68
N GLY A 95 -10.38 -11.42 -26.72
CA GLY A 95 -11.33 -11.96 -25.74
C GLY A 95 -11.08 -11.50 -24.30
N ALA A 96 -11.17 -12.45 -23.36
CA ALA A 96 -11.18 -12.19 -21.93
C ALA A 96 -9.89 -11.55 -21.42
N ARG A 97 -8.71 -12.00 -21.92
CA ARG A 97 -7.42 -11.43 -21.54
C ARG A 97 -7.35 -9.95 -21.91
N ARG A 98 -7.61 -9.62 -23.18
CA ARG A 98 -7.54 -8.23 -23.67
C ARG A 98 -8.50 -7.32 -22.90
N GLN A 99 -9.75 -7.76 -22.70
CA GLN A 99 -10.75 -6.97 -21.97
C GLN A 99 -10.32 -6.70 -20.52
N PHE A 100 -9.76 -7.70 -19.84
CA PHE A 100 -9.24 -7.56 -18.50
C PHE A 100 -8.03 -6.62 -18.44
N GLU A 101 -7.05 -6.81 -19.32
CA GLU A 101 -5.82 -6.03 -19.34
C GLU A 101 -6.09 -4.54 -19.67
N ILE A 102 -7.06 -4.21 -20.52
CA ILE A 102 -7.49 -2.81 -20.75
C ILE A 102 -7.95 -2.17 -19.44
N GLN A 103 -8.85 -2.83 -18.72
CA GLN A 103 -9.37 -2.29 -17.44
C GLN A 103 -8.25 -2.18 -16.39
N LEU A 104 -7.32 -3.14 -16.36
CA LEU A 104 -6.14 -3.11 -15.51
C LEU A 104 -5.26 -1.90 -15.81
N VAL A 105 -4.93 -1.65 -17.08
CA VAL A 105 -4.11 -0.51 -17.51
C VAL A 105 -4.82 0.80 -17.18
N GLU A 106 -6.10 0.96 -17.51
CA GLU A 106 -6.86 2.17 -17.21
C GLU A 106 -6.87 2.50 -15.71
N GLN A 107 -7.10 1.49 -14.85
CA GLN A 107 -7.08 1.69 -13.40
C GLN A 107 -5.67 1.96 -12.86
N ALA A 108 -4.65 1.28 -13.38
CA ALA A 108 -3.26 1.52 -13.00
C ALA A 108 -2.82 2.94 -13.34
N LEU A 109 -3.11 3.40 -14.57
CA LEU A 109 -2.84 4.77 -15.02
C LEU A 109 -3.57 5.79 -14.14
N LYS A 110 -4.86 5.58 -13.85
CA LYS A 110 -5.65 6.45 -12.98
C LYS A 110 -5.12 6.54 -11.55
N THR A 111 -4.47 5.50 -11.06
CA THR A 111 -3.93 5.43 -9.69
C THR A 111 -2.42 5.71 -9.61
N GLY A 112 -1.78 6.05 -10.73
CA GLY A 112 -0.34 6.28 -10.81
C GLY A 112 0.48 5.04 -10.43
N LYS A 113 -0.08 3.83 -10.60
CA LYS A 113 0.62 2.59 -10.30
C LYS A 113 1.74 2.36 -11.32
N PRO A 114 2.97 1.99 -10.90
CA PRO A 114 4.03 1.60 -11.81
C PRO A 114 3.62 0.48 -12.77
N LEU A 115 3.84 0.71 -14.06
CA LEU A 115 3.52 -0.20 -15.16
C LEU A 115 4.76 -0.55 -15.99
N LEU A 116 4.94 -1.84 -16.26
CA LEU A 116 5.85 -2.35 -17.27
C LEU A 116 5.06 -3.21 -18.26
N GLY A 117 5.07 -2.85 -19.53
CA GLY A 117 4.51 -3.68 -20.61
C GLY A 117 5.62 -4.33 -21.42
N ILE A 118 5.54 -5.65 -21.62
CA ILE A 118 6.51 -6.42 -22.42
C ILE A 118 5.82 -7.00 -23.65
N CYS A 119 6.37 -6.75 -24.84
CA CYS A 119 5.84 -7.18 -26.13
C CYS A 119 4.35 -6.82 -26.29
N HIS A 120 3.42 -7.78 -26.16
CA HIS A 120 1.99 -7.49 -26.15
C HIS A 120 1.60 -6.45 -25.08
N GLY A 121 2.19 -6.52 -23.88
CA GLY A 121 1.90 -5.58 -22.81
C GLY A 121 2.27 -4.13 -23.19
N MET A 122 3.40 -3.94 -23.88
CA MET A 122 3.79 -2.62 -24.38
C MET A 122 2.76 -2.09 -25.38
N GLN A 123 2.36 -2.94 -26.32
CA GLN A 123 1.39 -2.60 -27.35
C GLN A 123 0.08 -2.13 -26.71
N LEU A 124 -0.47 -2.92 -25.79
CA LEU A 124 -1.72 -2.59 -25.12
C LEU A 124 -1.63 -1.29 -24.30
N ILE A 125 -0.55 -1.09 -23.55
CA ILE A 125 -0.33 0.18 -22.83
C ILE A 125 -0.28 1.34 -23.84
N GLY A 126 0.47 1.19 -24.93
CA GLY A 126 0.59 2.20 -25.97
C GLY A 126 -0.76 2.58 -26.58
N GLU A 127 -1.63 1.59 -26.83
CA GLU A 127 -3.00 1.81 -27.30
C GLU A 127 -3.84 2.60 -26.28
N CYS A 128 -3.80 2.23 -25.00
CA CYS A 128 -4.47 2.97 -23.92
C CYS A 128 -3.94 4.41 -23.76
N LEU A 129 -2.70 4.67 -24.19
CA LEU A 129 -2.10 6.00 -24.24
C LEU A 129 -2.41 6.74 -25.56
N GLY A 130 -3.18 6.16 -26.47
CA GLY A 130 -3.62 6.76 -27.73
C GLY A 130 -2.72 6.47 -28.93
N GLY A 131 -1.74 5.58 -28.80
CA GLY A 131 -0.89 5.12 -29.89
C GLY A 131 -1.66 4.29 -30.92
N LYS A 132 -1.16 4.27 -32.16
CA LYS A 132 -1.70 3.46 -33.26
C LYS A 132 -0.71 2.38 -33.67
N PHE A 133 -1.22 1.30 -34.24
CA PHE A 133 -0.42 0.19 -34.76
C PHE A 133 -0.23 0.27 -36.27
N GLN A 134 0.92 -0.22 -36.73
CA GLN A 134 1.14 -0.55 -38.12
C GLN A 134 0.75 -2.02 -38.32
N THR A 135 -0.11 -2.26 -39.31
CA THR A 135 -0.51 -3.61 -39.74
C THR A 135 0.53 -4.26 -40.66
N GLU A 136 1.41 -3.47 -41.27
CA GLU A 136 2.51 -3.95 -42.11
C GLU A 136 3.84 -3.31 -41.64
N PRO A 137 4.89 -4.11 -41.38
CA PRO A 137 6.19 -3.57 -40.98
C PRO A 137 6.79 -2.72 -42.12
N PRO A 138 7.60 -1.70 -41.80
CA PRO A 138 8.36 -0.97 -42.82
C PRO A 138 9.20 -1.95 -43.66
N ALA A 139 9.47 -1.61 -44.92
CA ALA A 139 10.27 -2.45 -45.82
C ALA A 139 11.58 -2.89 -45.12
N ALA A 140 11.66 -4.18 -44.76
CA ALA A 140 12.48 -4.61 -43.63
C ALA A 140 13.99 -4.58 -43.93
N ALA A 141 14.74 -3.81 -43.14
CA ALA A 141 16.19 -3.95 -43.01
C ALA A 141 16.59 -4.97 -41.92
N VAL A 142 15.64 -5.38 -41.05
CA VAL A 142 15.86 -6.21 -39.85
C VAL A 142 14.74 -7.24 -39.70
N SER A 143 15.05 -8.46 -39.22
CA SER A 143 14.04 -9.47 -38.88
C SER A 143 13.65 -9.39 -37.40
N HIS A 144 12.37 -9.15 -37.14
CA HIS A 144 11.75 -9.09 -35.80
C HIS A 144 11.18 -10.44 -35.31
N ILE A 145 11.33 -11.49 -36.12
CA ILE A 145 11.03 -12.89 -35.77
C ILE A 145 12.17 -13.75 -36.34
N PRO A 146 13.39 -13.65 -35.79
CA PRO A 146 14.52 -14.43 -36.28
C PRO A 146 14.39 -15.93 -35.97
N GLN A 147 13.61 -16.29 -34.94
CA GLN A 147 13.39 -17.66 -34.46
C GLN A 147 12.11 -17.75 -33.60
N ASP A 148 11.71 -18.96 -33.23
CA ASP A 148 10.44 -19.23 -32.52
C ASP A 148 10.43 -18.84 -31.04
N ILE A 149 11.61 -18.67 -30.43
CA ILE A 149 11.81 -18.34 -29.01
C ILE A 149 12.79 -17.16 -28.93
N PRO A 150 12.57 -16.11 -28.13
CA PRO A 150 13.46 -14.96 -28.06
C PRO A 150 14.64 -15.17 -27.08
N ASP A 151 15.33 -16.31 -27.14
CA ASP A 151 16.43 -16.66 -26.22
C ASP A 151 17.83 -16.27 -26.73
N VAL A 152 17.92 -15.58 -27.88
CA VAL A 152 19.16 -15.00 -28.41
C VAL A 152 18.97 -13.54 -28.82
N LEU A 153 20.06 -12.77 -28.79
CA LEU A 153 20.05 -11.38 -29.27
C LEU A 153 19.90 -11.34 -30.80
N ALA A 154 18.93 -10.56 -31.27
CA ALA A 154 18.51 -10.44 -32.65
C ALA A 154 19.14 -9.21 -33.33
N HIS A 155 18.76 -8.01 -32.92
CA HIS A 155 19.14 -6.77 -33.59
C HIS A 155 19.60 -5.70 -32.60
N GLU A 156 20.20 -4.64 -33.15
CA GLU A 156 20.55 -3.44 -32.39
C GLU A 156 19.32 -2.58 -32.11
N ILE A 157 19.42 -1.74 -31.09
CA ILE A 157 18.48 -0.64 -30.84
C ILE A 157 19.26 0.68 -30.77
N ILE A 158 18.61 1.73 -31.25
CA ILE A 158 19.05 3.12 -31.15
C ILE A 158 18.26 3.74 -30.01
N VAL A 159 18.95 4.04 -28.91
CA VAL A 159 18.33 4.66 -27.74
C VAL A 159 18.26 6.18 -27.92
N GLU A 160 17.08 6.73 -27.67
CA GLU A 160 16.81 8.16 -27.75
C GLU A 160 17.47 8.87 -26.56
N GLN A 161 18.22 9.94 -26.83
CA GLN A 161 18.97 10.66 -25.80
C GLN A 161 18.04 11.24 -24.72
N GLY A 162 18.44 11.08 -23.45
CA GLY A 162 17.69 11.56 -22.30
C GLY A 162 16.44 10.73 -21.98
N SER A 163 16.30 9.55 -22.58
CA SER A 163 15.31 8.56 -22.15
C SER A 163 15.80 7.82 -20.91
N VAL A 164 14.90 7.16 -20.18
CA VAL A 164 15.26 6.29 -19.03
C VAL A 164 16.28 5.21 -19.39
N LEU A 165 16.29 4.75 -20.65
CA LEU A 165 17.20 3.71 -21.11
C LEU A 165 18.65 4.20 -21.23
N THR A 166 18.87 5.51 -21.38
CA THR A 166 20.21 6.10 -21.56
C THR A 166 21.17 5.68 -20.44
N ASP A 167 20.67 5.61 -19.20
CA ASP A 167 21.48 5.27 -18.03
C ASP A 167 21.61 3.76 -17.81
N TRP A 168 20.86 2.95 -18.54
CA TRP A 168 20.79 1.50 -18.37
C TRP A 168 21.53 0.73 -19.45
N VAL A 169 21.78 1.38 -20.58
CA VAL A 169 22.61 0.84 -21.66
C VAL A 169 24.08 0.86 -21.24
N GLY A 170 24.75 -0.27 -21.42
CA GLY A 170 26.18 -0.41 -21.20
C GLY A 170 27.04 0.29 -22.26
N LYS A 171 28.35 0.04 -22.25
CA LYS A 171 29.24 0.56 -23.29
C LYS A 171 29.08 -0.24 -24.58
N GLY A 172 28.89 0.45 -25.71
CA GLY A 172 28.80 -0.15 -27.05
C GLY A 172 27.37 -0.22 -27.59
N PRO A 173 27.17 -0.82 -28.78
CA PRO A 173 25.84 -0.96 -29.38
C PRO A 173 24.95 -1.86 -28.52
N ALA A 174 23.77 -1.36 -28.18
CA ALA A 174 22.76 -2.12 -27.44
C ALA A 174 22.07 -3.10 -28.39
N ARG A 175 22.07 -4.39 -28.05
CA ARG A 175 21.37 -5.44 -28.80
C ARG A 175 20.30 -6.09 -27.92
N VAL A 176 19.20 -6.48 -28.54
CA VAL A 176 18.02 -7.06 -27.88
C VAL A 176 17.55 -8.32 -28.62
N ASN A 177 16.83 -9.20 -27.92
CA ASN A 177 16.07 -10.27 -28.58
C ASN A 177 14.85 -9.69 -29.30
N SER A 178 14.17 -10.47 -30.14
CA SER A 178 12.97 -9.99 -30.82
C SER A 178 12.04 -11.14 -31.17
N LEU A 179 10.74 -10.91 -30.98
CA LEU A 179 9.67 -11.86 -31.30
C LEU A 179 8.31 -11.13 -31.37
N HIS A 180 8.11 -10.33 -32.41
CA HIS A 180 6.84 -9.63 -32.61
C HIS A 180 6.51 -9.40 -34.09
N ARG A 181 5.22 -9.39 -34.40
CA ARG A 181 4.68 -9.04 -35.73
C ARG A 181 4.15 -7.61 -35.81
N HIS A 182 3.67 -7.09 -34.69
CA HIS A 182 3.06 -5.78 -34.60
C HIS A 182 4.00 -4.83 -33.88
N ALA A 183 3.92 -3.56 -34.24
CA ALA A 183 4.65 -2.48 -33.58
C ALA A 183 3.80 -1.22 -33.55
N LEU A 184 4.07 -0.37 -32.56
CA LEU A 184 3.50 0.97 -32.51
C LEU A 184 4.10 1.83 -33.62
N ALA A 185 3.22 2.59 -34.27
CA ALA A 185 3.51 3.32 -35.50
C ALA A 185 3.63 4.83 -35.32
N ASP A 186 2.92 5.37 -34.34
CA ASP A 186 2.66 6.81 -34.20
C ASP A 186 2.83 7.25 -32.74
N GLN A 187 2.68 8.55 -32.51
CA GLN A 187 2.73 9.16 -31.20
C GLN A 187 1.42 8.96 -30.43
N GLY A 188 1.54 8.74 -29.13
CA GLY A 188 0.46 8.85 -28.15
C GLY A 188 0.92 9.72 -27.00
N ARG A 189 0.29 9.57 -25.82
CA ARG A 189 0.76 10.17 -24.56
C ARG A 189 1.97 9.41 -24.01
N PHE A 190 3.00 9.28 -24.82
CA PHE A 190 4.26 8.64 -24.51
C PHE A 190 5.39 9.20 -25.36
N ARG A 191 6.60 9.15 -24.81
CA ARG A 191 7.84 9.51 -25.48
C ARG A 191 8.57 8.25 -25.91
N VAL A 192 8.99 8.18 -27.17
CA VAL A 192 9.81 7.05 -27.65
C VAL A 192 11.17 7.06 -26.96
N ALA A 193 11.60 5.88 -26.49
CA ALA A 193 12.84 5.68 -25.75
C ALA A 193 13.88 4.90 -26.56
N ALA A 194 13.45 4.01 -27.46
CA ALA A 194 14.34 3.31 -28.38
C ALA A 194 13.64 2.92 -29.68
N ARG A 195 14.43 2.78 -30.75
CA ARG A 195 13.99 2.28 -32.05
C ARG A 195 14.92 1.22 -32.60
N ALA A 196 14.42 0.30 -33.41
CA ALA A 196 15.26 -0.53 -34.26
C ALA A 196 15.81 0.30 -35.45
N PRO A 197 16.85 -0.18 -36.16
CA PRO A 197 17.43 0.51 -37.32
C PRO A 197 16.44 0.81 -38.46
N ASP A 198 15.34 0.05 -38.55
CA ASP A 198 14.26 0.25 -39.52
C ASP A 198 13.21 1.29 -39.07
N GLY A 199 13.39 1.89 -37.90
CA GLY A 199 12.51 2.91 -37.32
C GLY A 199 11.42 2.38 -36.38
N THR A 200 11.27 1.05 -36.29
CA THR A 200 10.30 0.39 -35.40
C THR A 200 10.49 0.85 -33.96
N ILE A 201 9.41 1.20 -33.25
CA ILE A 201 9.47 1.61 -31.84
C ILE A 201 9.71 0.37 -30.98
N GLU A 202 10.84 0.36 -30.28
CA GLU A 202 11.28 -0.75 -29.41
C GLU A 202 11.01 -0.47 -27.93
N ALA A 203 10.94 0.79 -27.55
CA ALA A 203 10.57 1.19 -26.20
C ALA A 203 9.92 2.58 -26.16
N PHE A 204 9.07 2.80 -25.16
CA PHE A 204 8.54 4.12 -24.83
C PHE A 204 8.39 4.34 -23.32
N GLU A 205 8.41 5.61 -22.92
CA GLU A 205 8.05 6.09 -21.59
C GLU A 205 6.66 6.73 -21.64
N GLY A 206 5.73 6.26 -20.83
CA GLY A 206 4.38 6.83 -20.76
C GLY A 206 4.37 8.18 -20.05
N GLU A 207 3.67 9.15 -20.62
CA GLU A 207 3.41 10.46 -19.98
C GLU A 207 2.28 10.30 -18.95
N THR A 208 2.64 9.85 -17.75
CA THR A 208 1.69 9.48 -16.69
C THR A 208 2.18 9.94 -15.32
N ASP A 209 1.29 9.98 -14.31
CA ASP A 209 1.66 10.32 -12.94
C ASP A 209 2.58 9.28 -12.26
N GLY A 210 2.55 8.04 -12.77
CA GLY A 210 3.36 6.91 -12.30
C GLY A 210 4.51 6.57 -13.26
N PHE A 211 5.39 5.67 -12.83
CA PHE A 211 6.38 5.08 -13.74
C PHE A 211 5.65 4.21 -14.77
N CYS A 212 5.82 4.45 -16.07
CA CYS A 212 5.19 3.68 -17.12
C CYS A 212 6.19 3.44 -18.25
N LEU A 213 6.54 2.17 -18.49
CA LEU A 213 7.53 1.77 -19.49
C LEU A 213 6.96 0.66 -20.37
N GLY A 214 7.05 0.83 -21.68
CA GLY A 214 6.76 -0.20 -22.67
C GLY A 214 8.05 -0.67 -23.34
N ILE A 215 8.26 -1.98 -23.41
CA ILE A 215 9.40 -2.65 -24.04
C ILE A 215 8.89 -3.69 -25.05
N GLN A 216 9.36 -3.62 -26.30
CA GLN A 216 8.85 -4.46 -27.39
C GLN A 216 9.55 -5.82 -27.42
N TRP A 217 10.83 -5.85 -27.05
CA TRP A 217 11.61 -7.07 -26.85
C TRP A 217 11.26 -7.75 -25.51
N HIS A 218 12.00 -8.82 -25.18
CA HIS A 218 11.71 -9.72 -24.08
C HIS A 218 12.80 -9.71 -22.99
N PRO A 219 12.85 -8.66 -22.13
CA PRO A 219 13.86 -8.54 -21.07
C PRO A 219 13.70 -9.59 -19.97
N GLU A 220 12.58 -10.33 -19.92
CA GLU A 220 12.41 -11.44 -18.97
C GLU A 220 13.42 -12.58 -19.20
N TYR A 221 14.00 -12.67 -20.41
CA TYR A 221 15.06 -13.63 -20.71
C TYR A 221 16.43 -13.24 -20.15
N ARG A 222 16.62 -11.97 -19.73
CA ARG A 222 17.84 -11.50 -19.05
C ARG A 222 19.13 -11.80 -19.81
N LEU A 223 19.11 -11.66 -21.15
CA LEU A 223 20.22 -11.99 -22.05
C LEU A 223 21.35 -10.96 -21.98
N SER A 224 21.04 -9.75 -21.53
CA SER A 224 21.97 -8.63 -21.41
C SER A 224 21.90 -7.94 -20.04
N GLU A 225 22.89 -7.10 -19.73
CA GLU A 225 22.81 -6.21 -18.56
C GLU A 225 21.66 -5.20 -18.69
N LEU A 226 21.36 -4.74 -19.92
CA LEU A 226 20.23 -3.86 -20.18
C LEU A 226 18.91 -4.49 -19.72
N ASP A 227 18.69 -5.77 -20.04
CA ASP A 227 17.48 -6.49 -19.62
C ASP A 227 17.35 -6.54 -18.10
N ARG A 228 18.45 -6.86 -17.40
CA ARG A 228 18.48 -6.88 -15.93
C ARG A 228 18.26 -5.50 -15.33
N ASN A 229 18.82 -4.47 -15.95
CA ASN A 229 18.67 -3.09 -15.51
C ASN A 229 17.23 -2.61 -15.67
N ILE A 230 16.53 -2.98 -16.75
CA ILE A 230 15.11 -2.68 -16.95
C ILE A 230 14.25 -3.30 -15.84
N MET A 231 14.45 -4.59 -15.58
CA MET A 231 13.68 -5.29 -14.54
C MET A 231 13.94 -4.71 -13.14
N ARG A 232 15.22 -4.45 -12.81
CA ARG A 232 15.60 -3.81 -11.54
C ARG A 232 15.02 -2.42 -11.40
N ALA A 233 15.14 -1.58 -12.44
CA ALA A 233 14.60 -0.22 -12.40
C ALA A 233 13.08 -0.22 -12.19
N PHE A 234 12.35 -1.11 -12.86
CA PHE A 234 10.90 -1.22 -12.65
C PHE A 234 10.55 -1.64 -11.20
N VAL A 235 11.25 -2.63 -10.65
CA VAL A 235 11.03 -3.09 -9.27
C VAL A 235 11.39 -1.99 -8.26
N ASP A 236 12.51 -1.29 -8.45
CA ASP A 236 12.94 -0.17 -7.60
C ASP A 236 11.90 0.96 -7.63
N ARG A 237 11.40 1.33 -8.82
CA ARG A 237 10.36 2.35 -8.98
C ARG A 237 9.03 1.93 -8.34
N SER A 238 8.74 0.64 -8.32
CA SER A 238 7.58 0.06 -7.62
C SER A 238 7.72 0.19 -6.10
N ALA A 239 8.90 -0.14 -5.55
CA ALA A 239 9.20 0.03 -4.14
C ALA A 239 9.15 1.51 -3.72
N GLU A 240 9.75 2.42 -4.50
CA GLU A 240 9.71 3.86 -4.24
C GLU A 240 8.29 4.41 -4.26
N ALA A 241 7.44 3.97 -5.20
CA ALA A 241 6.05 4.39 -5.27
C ALA A 241 5.26 3.93 -4.03
N ALA A 242 5.51 2.71 -3.55
CA ALA A 242 4.93 2.19 -2.32
C ALA A 242 5.34 3.03 -1.10
N VAL A 243 6.63 3.38 -0.98
CA VAL A 243 7.14 4.24 0.10
C VAL A 243 6.55 5.65 -0.01
N ARG A 244 6.47 6.23 -1.22
CA ARG A 244 5.83 7.54 -1.43
C ARG A 244 4.36 7.53 -1.05
N LYS A 245 3.62 6.47 -1.36
CA LYS A 245 2.21 6.32 -0.97
C LYS A 245 2.06 6.18 0.55
N ALA A 246 2.93 5.43 1.20
CA ALA A 246 2.97 5.33 2.65
C ALA A 246 3.31 6.68 3.31
N ARG A 247 4.24 7.45 2.72
CA ARG A 247 4.62 8.80 3.19
C ARG A 247 3.58 9.87 2.87
N SER A 248 2.91 9.84 1.72
CA SER A 248 1.83 10.80 1.44
C SER A 248 0.61 10.58 2.33
N ALA A 249 0.47 9.37 2.89
CA ALA A 249 -0.45 9.07 3.97
C ALA A 249 -0.01 9.61 5.36
N SER A 250 1.20 10.19 5.53
CA SER A 250 1.72 10.78 6.80
C SER A 250 2.70 11.96 6.54
N PRO A 251 2.36 13.25 6.80
CA PRO A 251 2.14 13.82 8.15
C PRO A 251 0.98 14.85 8.19
N ALA A 252 0.07 14.79 7.21
CA ALA A 252 -0.97 15.80 7.03
C ALA A 252 -2.22 15.56 7.91
N GLY A 253 -2.43 14.36 8.47
CA GLY A 253 -3.62 14.05 9.28
C GLY A 253 -3.39 14.08 10.79
N SER A 254 -2.16 13.89 11.30
CA SER A 254 -1.79 14.12 12.71
C SER A 254 -1.98 15.59 13.05
N ASN A 255 -1.60 16.48 12.14
CA ASN A 255 -1.87 17.91 12.24
C ASN A 255 -3.38 18.21 12.15
N ARG A 256 -4.19 17.43 11.42
CA ARG A 256 -5.66 17.64 11.36
C ARG A 256 -6.37 17.25 12.67
N VAL A 257 -6.08 16.09 13.23
CA VAL A 257 -6.71 15.66 14.50
C VAL A 257 -6.25 16.57 15.65
N ARG A 258 -4.95 16.92 15.70
CA ARG A 258 -4.44 17.88 16.69
C ARG A 258 -5.02 19.29 16.52
N LYS A 259 -5.24 19.75 15.28
CA LYS A 259 -5.97 21.00 15.02
C LYS A 259 -7.43 20.94 15.50
N ARG A 260 -8.13 19.82 15.29
CA ARG A 260 -9.50 19.64 15.78
C ARG A 260 -9.57 19.64 17.31
N LEU A 261 -8.64 18.94 17.97
CA LEU A 261 -8.49 19.02 19.43
C LEU A 261 -8.32 20.47 19.89
N ALA A 262 -7.41 21.23 19.26
CA ALA A 262 -7.20 22.64 19.57
C ALA A 262 -8.45 23.52 19.32
N GLN A 263 -9.20 23.28 18.24
CA GLN A 263 -10.46 23.98 17.94
C GLN A 263 -11.55 23.70 18.99
N LEU A 264 -11.60 22.48 19.51
CA LEU A 264 -12.48 22.08 20.60
C LEU A 264 -11.97 22.52 21.98
N LYS A 265 -10.81 23.20 22.04
CA LYS A 265 -10.11 23.60 23.27
C LYS A 265 -9.79 22.40 24.17
N LEU A 266 -9.47 21.27 23.55
CA LEU A 266 -9.04 20.03 24.19
C LEU A 266 -7.56 19.80 23.92
N ALA A 267 -6.88 19.19 24.89
CA ALA A 267 -5.54 18.67 24.73
C ALA A 267 -5.55 17.17 25.02
N LEU A 268 -4.63 16.44 24.40
CA LEU A 268 -4.37 15.07 24.82
C LEU A 268 -3.68 15.10 26.19
N PRO A 269 -4.15 14.28 27.14
CA PRO A 269 -3.48 14.11 28.42
C PRO A 269 -2.14 13.40 28.22
N GLU A 270 -1.20 13.60 29.14
CA GLU A 270 0.03 12.83 29.16
C GLU A 270 -0.26 11.34 29.36
N VAL A 271 0.41 10.49 28.59
CA VAL A 271 0.26 9.04 28.68
C VAL A 271 0.88 8.56 29.99
N SER A 272 0.03 8.18 30.95
CA SER A 272 0.48 7.56 32.19
C SER A 272 0.71 6.06 32.04
N SER A 273 1.74 5.53 32.69
CA SER A 273 1.89 4.08 32.83
C SER A 273 0.72 3.48 33.63
N PRO A 274 0.19 2.31 33.23
CA PRO A 274 -0.88 1.65 33.97
C PRO A 274 -0.48 1.37 35.43
N PRO A 275 -1.43 1.44 36.39
CA PRO A 275 -1.15 1.21 37.81
C PRO A 275 -0.98 -0.27 38.20
N GLY A 276 -1.01 -1.20 37.24
CA GLY A 276 -0.93 -2.64 37.47
C GLY A 276 -0.17 -3.38 36.39
N ALA A 277 -0.13 -4.72 36.47
CA ALA A 277 0.63 -5.59 35.57
C ALA A 277 -0.09 -5.82 34.22
N PHE A 278 -0.34 -4.74 33.48
CA PHE A 278 -0.91 -4.77 32.14
C PHE A 278 -0.41 -3.56 31.32
N SER A 279 -0.55 -3.62 29.99
CA SER A 279 -0.16 -2.55 29.08
C SER A 279 -1.33 -1.60 28.79
N GLY A 280 -1.06 -0.30 28.67
CA GLY A 280 -2.10 0.71 28.39
C GLY A 280 -2.76 0.50 27.03
N ALA A 281 -2.01 -0.03 26.07
CA ALA A 281 -2.51 -0.55 24.81
C ALA A 281 -1.64 -1.73 24.35
N VAL A 282 -2.24 -2.64 23.58
CA VAL A 282 -1.56 -3.77 22.94
C VAL A 282 -1.86 -3.74 21.45
N ARG A 283 -0.82 -3.83 20.62
CA ARG A 283 -0.93 -3.94 19.17
C ARG A 283 -0.76 -5.40 18.74
N THR A 284 -1.66 -5.89 17.89
CA THR A 284 -1.56 -7.21 17.23
C THR A 284 -1.87 -7.02 15.75
N GLY A 285 -0.84 -7.11 14.90
CA GLY A 285 -0.96 -6.78 13.47
C GLY A 285 -1.41 -5.34 13.25
N ASN A 286 -2.55 -5.18 12.57
CA ASN A 286 -3.18 -3.90 12.28
C ASN A 286 -4.26 -3.50 13.30
N VAL A 287 -4.36 -4.16 14.45
CA VAL A 287 -5.34 -3.83 15.50
C VAL A 287 -4.62 -3.38 16.76
N VAL A 288 -5.09 -2.28 17.34
CA VAL A 288 -4.67 -1.80 18.66
C VAL A 288 -5.87 -1.86 19.60
N THR A 289 -5.73 -2.58 20.71
CA THR A 289 -6.70 -2.60 21.81
C THR A 289 -6.14 -1.79 22.96
N VAL A 290 -6.88 -0.75 23.36
CA VAL A 290 -6.57 0.12 24.49
C VAL A 290 -7.29 -0.42 25.72
N SER A 291 -6.55 -0.59 26.82
CA SER A 291 -7.11 -1.02 28.10
C SER A 291 -8.09 0.03 28.65
N GLY A 292 -8.98 -0.38 29.57
CA GLY A 292 -9.96 0.51 30.19
C GLY A 292 -9.37 1.83 30.70
N GLN A 293 -9.98 2.94 30.29
CA GLN A 293 -9.58 4.30 30.65
C GLN A 293 -10.70 5.01 31.41
N VAL A 294 -10.32 5.66 32.50
CA VAL A 294 -11.22 6.42 33.37
C VAL A 294 -11.06 7.93 33.14
N PRO A 295 -12.02 8.80 33.52
CA PRO A 295 -11.98 10.24 33.28
C PRO A 295 -10.98 10.96 34.20
N LEU A 296 -9.69 10.75 33.96
CA LEU A 296 -8.62 11.54 34.55
C LEU A 296 -8.41 12.81 33.74
N GLN A 297 -8.27 13.92 34.45
CA GLN A 297 -7.79 15.19 33.93
C GLN A 297 -6.56 15.57 34.77
N ASP A 298 -5.41 15.71 34.13
CA ASP A 298 -4.13 16.01 34.80
C ASP A 298 -3.81 15.03 35.94
N GLY A 299 -4.12 13.74 35.73
CA GLY A 299 -3.93 12.66 36.71
C GLY A 299 -4.98 12.58 37.83
N VAL A 300 -5.87 13.56 37.92
CA VAL A 300 -6.91 13.67 38.95
C VAL A 300 -8.26 13.17 38.40
N VAL A 301 -9.02 12.47 39.24
CA VAL A 301 -10.37 12.04 38.89
C VAL A 301 -11.30 13.25 38.74
N ARG A 302 -11.93 13.39 37.56
CA ARG A 302 -12.82 14.53 37.24
C ARG A 302 -14.11 14.53 38.07
N ARG A 303 -14.69 13.35 38.29
CA ARG A 303 -15.95 13.16 39.02
C ARG A 303 -15.99 11.77 39.63
N THR A 304 -16.61 11.65 40.79
CA THR A 304 -16.94 10.37 41.42
C THR A 304 -18.44 10.25 41.61
N GLY A 305 -18.92 9.01 41.73
CA GLY A 305 -20.32 8.70 42.03
C GLY A 305 -21.05 8.02 40.88
N HIS A 306 -22.37 7.91 41.03
CA HIS A 306 -23.21 7.07 40.20
C HIS A 306 -24.28 7.86 39.44
N LEU A 307 -24.51 7.46 38.19
CA LEU A 307 -25.63 7.93 37.38
C LEU A 307 -26.95 7.46 37.99
N GLY A 308 -27.97 8.33 37.98
CA GLY A 308 -29.25 8.06 38.63
C GLY A 308 -29.25 8.33 40.15
N ALA A 309 -28.09 8.68 40.71
CA ALA A 309 -27.94 9.14 42.09
C ALA A 309 -27.35 10.56 42.13
N CYS A 310 -26.03 10.69 42.32
CA CYS A 310 -25.34 11.96 42.50
C CYS A 310 -24.62 12.47 41.24
N VAL A 311 -24.70 11.76 40.12
CA VAL A 311 -24.12 12.17 38.82
C VAL A 311 -25.25 12.32 37.81
N SER A 312 -25.31 13.49 37.17
CA SER A 312 -26.24 13.76 36.08
C SER A 312 -25.75 13.14 34.76
N ILE A 313 -26.66 12.97 33.79
CA ILE A 313 -26.29 12.49 32.45
C ILE A 313 -25.25 13.38 31.79
N GLU A 314 -25.36 14.71 31.97
CA GLU A 314 -24.42 15.66 31.39
C GLU A 314 -23.01 15.52 31.97
N GLU A 315 -22.90 15.41 33.30
CA GLU A 315 -21.62 15.11 33.96
C GLU A 315 -21.07 13.75 33.51
N GLY A 316 -21.94 12.75 33.31
CA GLY A 316 -21.57 11.46 32.75
C GLY A 316 -21.02 11.55 31.32
N ARG A 317 -21.66 12.33 30.44
CA ARG A 317 -21.22 12.57 29.06
C ARG A 317 -19.84 13.21 29.04
N GLU A 318 -19.62 14.20 29.90
CA GLU A 318 -18.32 14.84 30.08
C GLU A 318 -17.25 13.85 30.59
N CYS A 319 -17.62 12.95 31.50
CA CYS A 319 -16.73 11.87 31.92
C CYS A 319 -16.42 10.89 30.77
N ALA A 320 -17.41 10.52 29.96
CA ALA A 320 -17.18 9.67 28.79
C ALA A 320 -16.22 10.32 27.78
N ARG A 321 -16.34 11.64 27.56
CA ARG A 321 -15.41 12.43 26.72
C ARG A 321 -13.97 12.34 27.25
N TRP A 322 -13.77 12.53 28.56
CA TRP A 322 -12.44 12.45 29.16
C TRP A 322 -11.85 11.05 29.18
N ALA A 323 -12.66 10.04 29.49
CA ALA A 323 -12.25 8.64 29.40
C ALA A 323 -11.77 8.29 27.98
N LEU A 324 -12.49 8.75 26.95
CA LEU A 324 -12.08 8.60 25.56
C LEU A 324 -10.79 9.38 25.24
N LEU A 325 -10.60 10.60 25.74
CA LEU A 325 -9.34 11.35 25.52
C LEU A 325 -8.14 10.61 26.08
N ASN A 326 -8.27 10.01 27.27
CA ASN A 326 -7.25 9.14 27.85
C ASN A 326 -6.98 7.91 26.97
N ALA A 327 -8.04 7.32 26.39
CA ALA A 327 -7.90 6.18 25.47
C ALA A 327 -7.21 6.57 24.16
N LEU A 328 -7.53 7.74 23.62
CA LEU A 328 -6.88 8.28 22.42
C LEU A 328 -5.40 8.62 22.66
N ALA A 329 -5.00 9.01 23.87
CA ALA A 329 -3.60 9.23 24.22
C ALA A 329 -2.79 7.92 24.19
N GLN A 330 -3.32 6.85 24.81
CA GLN A 330 -2.72 5.52 24.75
C GLN A 330 -2.67 4.99 23.31
N LEU A 331 -3.76 5.19 22.55
CA LEU A 331 -3.86 4.78 21.16
C LEU A 331 -2.86 5.53 20.27
N GLU A 332 -2.70 6.84 20.45
CA GLU A 332 -1.74 7.63 19.66
C GLU A 332 -0.32 7.12 19.87
N GLY A 333 0.07 6.86 21.12
CA GLY A 333 1.38 6.29 21.45
C GLY A 333 1.59 4.92 20.79
N ALA A 334 0.62 4.01 20.91
CA ALA A 334 0.71 2.66 20.35
C ALA A 334 0.61 2.63 18.82
N ALA A 335 -0.11 3.57 18.21
CA ALA A 335 -0.22 3.69 16.76
C ALA A 335 0.98 4.42 16.12
N GLY A 336 1.80 5.11 16.91
CA GLY A 336 2.86 5.99 16.38
C GLY A 336 2.32 7.28 15.76
N GLY A 337 1.16 7.76 16.23
CA GLY A 337 0.50 8.97 15.76
C GLY A 337 -0.91 8.76 15.20
N PHE A 338 -1.73 9.82 15.22
CA PHE A 338 -3.11 9.77 14.73
C PHE A 338 -3.29 9.51 13.23
N ASP A 339 -2.24 9.74 12.45
CA ASP A 339 -2.22 9.42 11.02
C ASP A 339 -2.36 7.94 10.76
N ASN A 340 -1.80 7.12 11.65
CA ASN A 340 -1.80 5.68 11.52
C ASN A 340 -3.13 5.06 11.94
N ILE A 341 -4.08 5.81 12.50
CA ILE A 341 -5.41 5.26 12.84
C ILE A 341 -6.28 5.25 11.59
N LEU A 342 -6.62 4.06 11.10
CA LEU A 342 -7.44 3.85 9.90
C LEU A 342 -8.94 3.81 10.22
N GLY A 343 -9.32 3.48 11.45
CA GLY A 343 -10.70 3.48 11.90
C GLY A 343 -10.88 2.84 13.27
N PHE A 344 -12.12 2.79 13.76
CA PHE A 344 -12.45 2.23 15.06
C PHE A 344 -13.27 0.95 14.92
N VAL A 345 -12.92 -0.09 15.66
CA VAL A 345 -13.65 -1.36 15.65
C VAL A 345 -14.75 -1.31 16.70
N ARG A 346 -14.38 -0.96 17.93
CA ARG A 346 -15.25 -1.09 19.10
C ARG A 346 -14.99 -0.01 20.14
N LEU A 347 -16.07 0.57 20.66
CA LEU A 347 -16.11 1.40 21.86
C LEU A 347 -16.96 0.69 22.91
N ALA A 348 -16.34 0.23 24.01
CA ALA A 348 -17.08 -0.32 25.14
C ALA A 348 -17.17 0.71 26.26
N GLY A 349 -18.38 1.02 26.68
CA GLY A 349 -18.67 1.95 27.76
C GLY A 349 -19.26 1.25 28.97
N TYR A 350 -18.63 1.46 30.13
CA TYR A 350 -19.09 0.99 31.42
C TYR A 350 -19.51 2.20 32.24
N VAL A 351 -20.73 2.21 32.76
CA VAL A 351 -21.33 3.35 33.47
C VAL A 351 -21.66 2.92 34.89
N ALA A 352 -21.00 3.50 35.89
CA ALA A 352 -21.38 3.29 37.28
C ALA A 352 -22.72 3.97 37.54
N ALA A 353 -23.75 3.19 37.84
CA ALA A 353 -25.12 3.68 37.90
C ALA A 353 -25.93 2.98 38.99
N ASP A 354 -26.97 3.67 39.44
CA ASP A 354 -28.04 3.06 40.23
C ASP A 354 -28.76 1.96 39.42
N ALA A 355 -29.29 0.95 40.10
CA ALA A 355 -29.93 -0.21 39.46
C ALA A 355 -31.12 0.16 38.56
N ALA A 356 -31.82 1.28 38.83
CA ALA A 356 -32.95 1.73 38.04
C ALA A 356 -32.56 2.64 36.85
N PHE A 357 -31.27 2.97 36.69
CA PHE A 357 -30.84 3.87 35.63
C PHE A 357 -30.61 3.11 34.31
N GLU A 358 -31.37 3.46 33.27
CA GLU A 358 -31.36 2.74 31.98
C GLU A 358 -30.68 3.53 30.84
N ARG A 359 -30.32 4.80 31.08
CA ARG A 359 -29.87 5.73 30.03
C ARG A 359 -28.36 5.69 29.77
N HIS A 360 -27.73 4.52 29.86
CA HIS A 360 -26.28 4.37 29.65
C HIS A 360 -25.83 4.81 28.26
N GLY A 361 -26.64 4.54 27.23
CA GLY A 361 -26.37 4.98 25.86
C GLY A 361 -26.21 6.51 25.75
N ALA A 362 -27.09 7.26 26.43
CA ALA A 362 -27.06 8.72 26.43
C ALA A 362 -25.80 9.30 27.10
N VAL A 363 -25.21 8.57 28.05
CA VAL A 363 -23.92 8.90 28.67
C VAL A 363 -22.78 8.63 27.68
N MET A 364 -22.78 7.45 27.05
CA MET A 364 -21.75 7.04 26.12
C MET A 364 -21.75 7.78 24.78
N ASP A 365 -22.86 8.44 24.43
CA ASP A 365 -22.93 9.37 23.29
C ASP A 365 -21.87 10.48 23.41
N GLY A 366 -21.48 10.90 24.63
CA GLY A 366 -20.40 11.87 24.82
C GLY A 366 -19.07 11.41 24.19
N ALA A 367 -18.72 10.13 24.33
CA ALA A 367 -17.53 9.56 23.70
C ALA A 367 -17.73 9.36 22.18
N SER A 368 -18.87 8.80 21.76
CA SER A 368 -19.16 8.57 20.33
C SER A 368 -19.17 9.86 19.51
N GLU A 369 -19.73 10.94 20.05
CA GLU A 369 -19.75 12.26 19.42
C GLU A 369 -18.34 12.87 19.31
N LEU A 370 -17.52 12.75 20.36
CA LEU A 370 -16.13 13.22 20.32
C LEU A 370 -15.30 12.46 19.27
N LEU A 371 -15.47 11.14 19.14
CA LEU A 371 -14.83 10.37 18.05
C LEU A 371 -15.24 10.92 16.68
N ARG A 372 -16.52 11.25 16.49
CA ARG A 372 -17.03 11.83 15.24
C ARG A 372 -16.48 13.22 14.96
N GLU A 373 -16.34 14.06 15.99
CA GLU A 373 -15.73 15.38 15.86
C GLU A 373 -14.25 15.31 15.45
N LEU A 374 -13.50 14.37 16.04
CA LEU A 374 -12.06 14.23 15.80
C LEU A 374 -11.76 13.47 14.49
N PHE A 375 -12.57 12.48 14.13
CA PHE A 375 -12.37 11.57 13.00
C PHE A 375 -13.59 11.46 12.07
N PRO A 376 -14.13 12.56 11.51
CA PRO A 376 -15.38 12.57 10.72
C PRO A 376 -15.40 11.60 9.53
N ASP A 377 -14.24 11.26 8.97
CA ASP A 377 -14.13 10.36 7.82
C ASP A 377 -14.01 8.87 8.22
N ARG A 378 -13.79 8.58 9.51
CA ARG A 378 -13.46 7.21 10.01
C ARG A 378 -13.87 6.94 11.47
N TRP A 379 -14.89 7.62 11.98
CA TRP A 379 -15.35 7.54 13.37
C TRP A 379 -16.27 6.35 13.68
N ALA A 380 -16.82 5.71 12.64
CA ALA A 380 -17.79 4.63 12.81
C ALA A 380 -17.18 3.51 13.66
N HIS A 381 -17.96 3.01 14.63
CA HIS A 381 -17.55 1.96 15.56
C HIS A 381 -18.77 1.14 15.99
N ALA A 382 -18.55 -0.13 16.33
CA ALA A 382 -19.51 -0.88 17.12
C ALA A 382 -19.48 -0.39 18.57
N ARG A 383 -20.64 -0.36 19.24
CA ARG A 383 -20.74 0.15 20.61
C ARG A 383 -21.51 -0.79 21.53
N ILE A 384 -21.03 -0.91 22.75
CA ILE A 384 -21.82 -1.39 23.90
C ILE A 384 -21.79 -0.32 25.00
N ALA A 385 -22.91 -0.14 25.70
CA ALA A 385 -23.02 0.73 26.87
C ALA A 385 -23.78 -0.02 27.96
N ILE A 386 -23.10 -0.36 29.06
CA ILE A 386 -23.68 -1.16 30.15
C ILE A 386 -23.54 -0.48 31.51
N GLY A 387 -24.53 -0.70 32.37
CA GLY A 387 -24.50 -0.32 33.77
C GLY A 387 -23.66 -1.30 34.60
N VAL A 388 -22.89 -0.76 35.55
CA VAL A 388 -22.13 -1.54 36.53
C VAL A 388 -22.29 -0.94 37.93
N THR A 389 -22.13 -1.76 38.97
CA THR A 389 -22.28 -1.30 40.36
C THR A 389 -21.15 -0.37 40.80
N SER A 390 -19.94 -0.52 40.27
CA SER A 390 -18.79 0.31 40.62
C SER A 390 -17.69 0.23 39.57
N LEU A 391 -16.88 1.27 39.48
CA LEU A 391 -15.70 1.36 38.62
C LEU A 391 -14.45 1.74 39.43
N PRO A 392 -13.24 1.50 38.89
CA PRO A 392 -11.99 1.90 39.55
C PRO A 392 -12.00 3.37 39.94
N ARG A 393 -11.47 3.68 41.13
CA ARG A 393 -11.43 5.05 41.70
C ARG A 393 -12.81 5.72 41.91
N GLY A 394 -13.90 4.95 41.86
CA GLY A 394 -15.26 5.45 42.11
C GLY A 394 -15.79 6.40 41.03
N VAL A 395 -15.22 6.34 39.82
CA VAL A 395 -15.62 7.17 38.69
C VAL A 395 -16.98 6.76 38.11
N PRO A 396 -17.70 7.66 37.43
CA PRO A 396 -18.99 7.34 36.81
C PRO A 396 -18.87 6.59 35.48
N VAL A 397 -17.73 6.67 34.78
CA VAL A 397 -17.56 6.10 33.42
C VAL A 397 -16.16 5.52 33.24
N GLU A 398 -16.08 4.39 32.53
CA GLU A 398 -14.83 3.80 32.01
C GLU A 398 -15.04 3.41 30.54
N VAL A 399 -14.00 3.62 29.71
CA VAL A 399 -14.02 3.39 28.27
C VAL A 399 -12.89 2.46 27.85
N GLU A 400 -13.23 1.44 27.07
CA GLU A 400 -12.27 0.62 26.31
C GLU A 400 -12.44 0.91 24.82
N LEU A 401 -11.32 0.95 24.07
CA LEU A 401 -11.31 1.31 22.66
C LEU A 401 -10.45 0.32 21.86
N THR A 402 -10.99 -0.20 20.77
CA THR A 402 -10.22 -0.97 19.77
C THR A 402 -10.24 -0.24 18.43
N ALA A 403 -9.07 -0.08 17.81
CA ALA A 403 -8.90 0.62 16.55
C ALA A 403 -8.08 -0.21 15.55
N VAL A 404 -8.33 0.05 14.26
CA VAL A 404 -7.49 -0.43 13.17
C VAL A 404 -6.43 0.61 12.89
N VAL A 405 -5.17 0.19 12.78
CA VAL A 405 -4.02 1.03 12.48
C VAL A 405 -3.30 0.57 11.20
N GLY A 406 -2.59 1.48 10.53
CA GLY A 406 -1.74 1.15 9.39
C GLY A 406 -0.52 0.33 9.80
N ASP A 407 0.11 -0.34 8.84
CA ASP A 407 1.29 -1.19 9.09
C ASP A 407 2.42 -0.42 9.81
N GLU A 408 3.24 -1.14 10.58
CA GLU A 408 4.43 -0.52 11.17
C GLU A 408 5.33 -0.03 10.02
N ALA A 409 5.69 1.26 10.09
CA ALA A 409 6.54 1.90 9.10
C ALA A 409 7.94 1.27 9.07
#